data_AF-A0A7Y8RZ16-F1
#
_entry.id   AF-A0A7Y8RZ16-F1
#
_cell.length_a   1.000
_cell.length_b   1.000
_cell.length_c   1.000
_cell.angle_alpha   90.00
_cell.angle_beta   90.00
_cell.angle_gamma   90.00
#
_symmetry.space_group_name_H-M   'P 1'
#
loop_
_entity.id
_entity.type
_entity.pdbx_description
1 polymer ?
#
loop_
_entity_poly.entity_id
_entity_poly.type
_entity_poly.pdbx_seq_one_letter_code
_entity_poly.pdbx_strand_id
1 'polypeptide(L)'
;MKIGFIGTGNMGTILIEALIESKAAIPSSLTITNRTIDKALNIKKRYPGIQVAERPEEAVSESEAVFICVKPHDIHPLLKRLAPVFTPDQILITITSPVQVEQLETIVPCQAARVIPSITNRALSGVSLLTFGESCKPETREKITDLMKKISIPLEIENGITRVASDIVSCGPAFISYLIQEFIQAAVEETSVSKEDAILMSKEMLVGLGRLLESELYTLPTLQKKVCVKGGVTGEGIKALESGVQDMFRQMFRNTHLKYEEDIAAVKKQFQV
;
A
#
# COMPACT_ATOMS: atom_id res chain seq x y z
N MET A 1 -21.40 -0.40 6.13
CA MET A 1 -20.70 0.65 5.37
C MET A 1 -20.68 0.27 3.91
N LYS A 2 -21.31 1.06 3.05
CA LYS A 2 -21.17 0.96 1.58
C LYS A 2 -19.88 1.63 1.14
N ILE A 3 -19.11 0.99 0.27
CA ILE A 3 -17.79 1.45 -0.14
C ILE A 3 -17.72 1.55 -1.68
N GLY A 4 -17.34 2.73 -2.15
CA GLY A 4 -17.11 3.03 -3.55
C GLY A 4 -15.64 2.89 -3.91
N PHE A 5 -15.31 2.33 -5.07
CA PHE A 5 -13.97 2.36 -5.64
C PHE A 5 -13.98 3.02 -7.01
N ILE A 6 -13.23 4.12 -7.15
CA ILE A 6 -12.97 4.75 -8.45
C ILE A 6 -11.55 4.41 -8.88
N GLY A 7 -11.44 3.49 -9.83
CA GLY A 7 -10.18 2.93 -10.31
C GLY A 7 -10.00 1.49 -9.82
N THR A 8 -9.90 0.57 -10.78
CA THR A 8 -9.66 -0.86 -10.52
C THR A 8 -8.34 -1.32 -11.13
N GLY A 9 -7.31 -0.46 -10.99
CA GLY A 9 -5.92 -0.84 -11.29
C GLY A 9 -5.39 -1.86 -10.29
N ASN A 10 -4.07 -2.05 -10.28
CA ASN A 10 -3.42 -3.04 -9.40
C ASN A 10 -3.83 -2.84 -7.92
N MET A 11 -3.63 -1.64 -7.38
CA MET A 11 -3.90 -1.40 -5.95
C MET A 11 -5.39 -1.36 -5.61
N GLY A 12 -6.24 -0.77 -6.45
CA GLY A 12 -7.69 -0.81 -6.26
C GLY A 12 -8.22 -2.26 -6.23
N THR A 13 -7.72 -3.10 -7.14
CA THR A 13 -8.06 -4.54 -7.16
C THR A 13 -7.60 -5.26 -5.90
N ILE A 14 -6.36 -5.02 -5.44
CA ILE A 14 -5.84 -5.62 -4.19
C ILE A 14 -6.70 -5.24 -2.99
N LEU A 15 -7.06 -3.96 -2.85
CA LEU A 15 -7.91 -3.51 -1.75
C LEU A 15 -9.30 -4.13 -1.80
N ILE A 16 -9.94 -4.15 -2.98
CA ILE A 16 -11.26 -4.78 -3.15
C ILE A 16 -11.20 -6.26 -2.73
N GLU A 17 -10.23 -7.00 -3.24
CA GLU A 17 -10.06 -8.43 -2.93
C GLU A 17 -9.78 -8.66 -1.45
N ALA A 18 -8.82 -7.91 -0.87
CA ALA A 18 -8.44 -8.05 0.53
C ALA A 18 -9.62 -7.74 1.47
N LEU A 19 -10.39 -6.69 1.19
CA LEU A 19 -11.57 -6.33 2.00
C LEU A 19 -12.67 -7.39 1.92
N ILE A 20 -12.89 -8.01 0.76
CA ILE A 20 -13.86 -9.10 0.62
C ILE A 20 -13.38 -10.35 1.35
N GLU A 21 -12.13 -10.76 1.14
CA GLU A 21 -11.59 -12.01 1.68
C GLU A 21 -11.42 -11.98 3.20
N SER A 22 -11.07 -10.81 3.76
CA SER A 22 -11.06 -10.57 5.20
C SER A 22 -12.45 -10.43 5.82
N LYS A 23 -13.51 -10.42 4.99
CA LYS A 23 -14.90 -10.13 5.38
C LYS A 23 -15.09 -8.74 5.98
N ALA A 24 -14.17 -7.81 5.70
CA ALA A 24 -14.30 -6.40 6.06
C ALA A 24 -15.44 -5.71 5.28
N ALA A 25 -15.66 -6.16 4.04
CA ALA A 25 -16.78 -5.76 3.20
C ALA A 25 -17.43 -6.99 2.58
N ILE A 26 -18.74 -6.95 2.40
CA ILE A 26 -19.44 -7.95 1.59
C ILE A 26 -19.49 -7.44 0.13
N PRO A 27 -19.44 -8.32 -0.88
CA PRO A 27 -19.48 -7.89 -2.29
C PRO A 27 -20.64 -6.93 -2.60
N SER A 28 -21.82 -7.17 -2.03
CA SER A 28 -23.03 -6.35 -2.24
C SER A 28 -22.98 -4.96 -1.58
N SER A 29 -21.99 -4.67 -0.73
CA SER A 29 -21.75 -3.33 -0.20
C SER A 29 -20.69 -2.56 -1.00
N LEU A 30 -20.21 -3.10 -2.12
CA LEU A 30 -19.19 -2.47 -2.95
C LEU A 30 -19.77 -2.01 -4.29
N THR A 31 -19.52 -0.74 -4.62
CA THR A 31 -19.75 -0.18 -5.95
C THR A 31 -18.40 0.20 -6.55
N ILE A 32 -18.03 -0.39 -7.68
CA ILE A 32 -16.72 -0.16 -8.30
C ILE A 32 -16.89 0.40 -9.71
N THR A 33 -15.95 1.24 -10.13
CA THR A 33 -15.88 1.71 -11.51
C THR A 33 -14.44 1.87 -11.96
N ASN A 34 -14.24 1.85 -13.28
CA ASN A 34 -12.96 2.11 -13.89
C ASN A 34 -13.14 2.68 -15.28
N ARG A 35 -12.22 3.55 -15.71
CA ARG A 35 -12.23 4.16 -17.05
C ARG A 35 -12.39 3.14 -18.17
N THR A 36 -11.71 1.99 -18.04
CA THR A 36 -11.95 0.82 -18.87
C THR A 36 -12.88 -0.12 -18.11
N ILE A 37 -14.17 -0.12 -18.46
CA ILE A 37 -15.21 -0.80 -17.69
C ILE A 37 -14.97 -2.31 -17.54
N ASP A 38 -14.37 -2.95 -18.56
CA ASP A 38 -14.03 -4.38 -18.55
C ASP A 38 -13.17 -4.78 -17.35
N LYS A 39 -12.31 -3.88 -16.85
CA LYS A 39 -11.51 -4.16 -15.64
C LYS A 39 -12.40 -4.34 -14.41
N ALA A 40 -13.41 -3.49 -14.25
CA ALA A 40 -14.39 -3.62 -13.16
C ALA A 40 -15.29 -4.86 -13.35
N LEU A 41 -15.74 -5.12 -14.58
CA LEU A 41 -16.54 -6.31 -14.91
C LEU A 41 -15.77 -7.62 -14.63
N ASN A 42 -14.47 -7.66 -14.87
CA ASN A 42 -13.64 -8.83 -14.55
C ASN A 42 -13.51 -9.10 -13.05
N ILE A 43 -13.54 -8.05 -12.21
CA ILE A 43 -13.63 -8.23 -10.75
C ILE A 43 -15.02 -8.75 -10.38
N LYS A 44 -16.10 -8.19 -10.95
CA LYS A 44 -17.48 -8.67 -10.74
C LYS A 44 -17.67 -10.14 -11.11
N LYS A 45 -17.03 -10.63 -12.18
CA LYS A 45 -17.07 -12.07 -12.52
C LYS A 45 -16.58 -12.98 -11.39
N ARG A 46 -15.57 -12.52 -10.63
CA ARG A 46 -15.01 -13.25 -9.48
C ARG A 46 -15.84 -13.05 -8.21
N TYR A 47 -16.47 -11.88 -8.08
CA TYR A 47 -17.32 -11.52 -6.95
C TYR A 47 -18.68 -11.01 -7.44
N PRO A 48 -19.64 -11.90 -7.76
CA PRO A 48 -20.89 -11.54 -8.46
C PRO A 48 -21.77 -10.51 -7.74
N GLY A 49 -21.64 -10.37 -6.42
CA GLY A 49 -22.41 -9.40 -5.64
C GLY A 49 -21.94 -7.94 -5.81
N ILE A 50 -20.78 -7.70 -6.41
CA ILE A 50 -20.28 -6.34 -6.63
C ILE A 50 -21.14 -5.59 -7.65
N GLN A 51 -21.45 -4.33 -7.32
CA GLN A 51 -22.08 -3.40 -8.25
C GLN A 51 -21.00 -2.71 -9.09
N VAL A 52 -21.24 -2.60 -10.40
CA VAL A 52 -20.34 -1.92 -11.32
C VAL A 52 -21.07 -0.68 -11.82
N ALA A 53 -20.57 0.48 -11.45
CA ALA A 53 -21.07 1.77 -11.88
C ALA A 53 -20.48 2.12 -13.26
N GLU A 54 -21.33 2.60 -14.17
CA GLU A 54 -20.88 3.06 -15.50
C GLU A 54 -20.12 4.38 -15.41
N ARG A 55 -20.46 5.18 -14.39
CA ARG A 55 -19.87 6.49 -14.15
C ARG A 55 -19.37 6.65 -12.71
N PRO A 56 -18.26 7.38 -12.48
CA PRO A 56 -17.77 7.65 -11.12
C PRO A 56 -18.78 8.33 -10.20
N GLU A 57 -19.67 9.16 -10.72
CA GLU A 57 -20.75 9.80 -9.96
C GLU A 57 -21.65 8.78 -9.25
N GLU A 58 -22.01 7.69 -9.94
CA GLU A 58 -22.84 6.62 -9.38
C GLU A 58 -22.10 5.92 -8.22
N ALA A 59 -20.81 5.65 -8.40
CA ALA A 59 -19.98 5.07 -7.34
C ALA A 59 -19.87 6.00 -6.11
N VAL A 60 -19.87 7.32 -6.31
CA VAL A 60 -19.91 8.28 -5.19
C VAL A 60 -21.27 8.26 -4.52
N SER A 61 -22.37 8.47 -5.26
CA SER A 61 -23.71 8.66 -4.67
C SER A 61 -24.23 7.44 -3.92
N GLU A 62 -23.78 6.23 -4.26
CA GLU A 62 -24.20 4.99 -3.59
C GLU A 62 -23.36 4.61 -2.37
N SER A 63 -22.32 5.38 -2.04
CA SER A 63 -21.29 4.98 -1.08
C SER A 63 -21.24 5.88 0.15
N GLU A 64 -20.86 5.31 1.30
CA GLU A 64 -20.54 6.08 2.51
C GLU A 64 -19.06 6.49 2.53
N ALA A 65 -18.18 5.62 2.04
CA ALA A 65 -16.75 5.87 1.86
C ALA A 65 -16.34 5.62 0.41
N VAL A 66 -15.54 6.49 -0.19
CA VAL A 66 -15.12 6.40 -1.60
C VAL A 66 -13.59 6.37 -1.68
N PHE A 67 -13.05 5.23 -2.09
CA PHE A 67 -11.64 5.07 -2.41
C PHE A 67 -11.32 5.59 -3.81
N ILE A 68 -10.44 6.57 -3.88
CA ILE A 68 -9.87 7.09 -5.13
C ILE A 68 -8.58 6.34 -5.42
N CYS A 69 -8.65 5.42 -6.39
CA CYS A 69 -7.58 4.52 -6.79
C CYS A 69 -7.05 4.85 -8.20
N VAL A 70 -7.10 6.12 -8.59
CA VAL A 70 -6.53 6.63 -9.84
C VAL A 70 -5.11 7.17 -9.62
N LYS A 71 -4.41 7.53 -10.70
CA LYS A 71 -3.05 8.09 -10.60
C LYS A 71 -3.10 9.47 -9.93
N PRO A 72 -2.04 9.90 -9.22
CA PRO A 72 -2.02 11.20 -8.54
C PRO A 72 -2.45 12.37 -9.42
N HIS A 73 -1.98 12.41 -10.67
CA HIS A 73 -2.29 13.50 -11.60
C HIS A 73 -3.73 13.52 -12.10
N ASP A 74 -4.47 12.43 -11.94
CA ASP A 74 -5.88 12.34 -12.33
C ASP A 74 -6.82 12.75 -11.19
N ILE A 75 -6.31 12.90 -9.95
CA ILE A 75 -7.15 13.10 -8.75
C ILE A 75 -7.82 14.48 -8.77
N HIS A 76 -7.06 15.57 -8.91
CA HIS A 76 -7.64 16.91 -8.89
C HIS A 76 -8.74 17.12 -9.95
N PRO A 77 -8.53 16.85 -11.26
CA PRO A 77 -9.58 17.03 -12.26
C PRO A 77 -10.79 16.12 -12.03
N LEU A 78 -10.57 14.90 -11.54
CA LEU A 78 -11.65 13.98 -11.18
C LEU A 78 -12.49 14.54 -10.02
N LEU A 79 -11.85 14.98 -8.94
CA LEU A 79 -12.56 15.49 -7.76
C LEU A 79 -13.29 16.79 -8.05
N LYS A 80 -12.73 17.69 -8.87
CA LYS A 80 -13.44 18.90 -9.31
C LYS A 80 -14.76 18.57 -10.02
N ARG A 81 -14.77 17.52 -10.83
CA ARG A 81 -15.98 17.02 -11.51
C ARG A 81 -16.95 16.36 -10.52
N LEU A 82 -16.45 15.64 -9.53
CA LEU A 82 -17.28 14.89 -8.57
C LEU A 82 -17.73 15.71 -7.36
N ALA A 83 -17.13 16.87 -7.10
CA ALA A 83 -17.47 17.70 -5.95
C ALA A 83 -18.99 17.96 -5.76
N PRO A 84 -19.79 18.19 -6.83
CA PRO A 84 -21.23 18.40 -6.68
C PRO A 84 -22.03 17.17 -6.22
N VAL A 85 -21.49 15.96 -6.34
CA VAL A 85 -22.18 14.71 -5.93
C VAL A 85 -21.72 14.18 -4.58
N PHE A 86 -20.69 14.77 -3.97
CA PHE A 86 -20.27 14.46 -2.61
C PHE A 86 -21.19 15.14 -1.58
N THR A 87 -21.46 14.44 -0.49
CA THR A 87 -22.20 14.98 0.67
C THR A 87 -21.30 15.07 1.91
N PRO A 88 -21.60 15.97 2.88
CA PRO A 88 -20.76 16.16 4.05
C PRO A 88 -20.55 14.92 4.93
N ASP A 89 -21.49 13.97 4.90
CA ASP A 89 -21.43 12.74 5.70
C ASP A 89 -20.55 11.65 5.07
N GLN A 90 -20.17 11.82 3.80
CA GLN A 90 -19.31 10.88 3.10
C GLN A 90 -17.83 11.05 3.47
N ILE A 91 -17.07 10.00 3.16
CA ILE A 91 -15.63 9.95 3.42
C ILE A 91 -14.90 9.73 2.09
N LEU A 92 -14.08 10.68 1.69
CA LEU A 92 -13.16 10.55 0.57
C LEU A 92 -11.83 9.96 1.05
N ILE A 93 -11.39 8.87 0.42
CA ILE A 93 -10.14 8.18 0.77
C ILE A 93 -9.23 8.15 -0.45
N THR A 94 -8.15 8.93 -0.46
CA THR A 94 -7.09 8.78 -1.46
C THR A 94 -6.14 7.66 -1.07
N ILE A 95 -5.64 6.90 -2.04
CA ILE A 95 -4.69 5.80 -1.77
C ILE A 95 -3.22 6.14 -2.03
N THR A 96 -2.93 7.36 -2.45
CA THR A 96 -1.62 7.73 -2.97
C THR A 96 -0.89 8.70 -2.04
N SER A 97 0.42 8.53 -1.91
CA SER A 97 1.25 9.37 -1.04
C SER A 97 1.41 10.83 -1.49
N PRO A 98 1.48 11.19 -2.79
CA PRO A 98 1.77 12.58 -3.18
C PRO A 98 0.60 13.55 -3.02
N VAL A 99 -0.62 13.07 -2.73
CA VAL A 99 -1.80 13.92 -2.47
C VAL A 99 -2.02 14.02 -0.97
N GLN A 100 -2.10 15.24 -0.45
CA GLN A 100 -2.30 15.54 0.96
C GLN A 100 -3.79 15.66 1.28
N VAL A 101 -4.18 15.38 2.52
CA VAL A 101 -5.60 15.42 2.95
C VAL A 101 -6.15 16.85 2.90
N GLU A 102 -5.33 17.83 3.26
CA GLU A 102 -5.63 19.26 3.22
C GLU A 102 -5.97 19.70 1.79
N GLN A 103 -5.30 19.14 0.79
CA GLN A 103 -5.58 19.40 -0.62
C GLN A 103 -6.96 18.85 -1.03
N LEU A 104 -7.36 17.69 -0.52
CA LEU A 104 -8.68 17.10 -0.80
C LEU A 104 -9.81 17.96 -0.22
N GLU A 105 -9.63 18.45 1.01
CA GLU A 105 -10.60 19.27 1.74
C GLU A 105 -10.89 20.61 1.04
N THR A 106 -9.97 21.11 0.21
CA THR A 106 -10.23 22.32 -0.60
C THR A 106 -11.17 22.09 -1.79
N ILE A 107 -11.44 20.84 -2.18
CA ILE A 107 -12.19 20.51 -3.41
C ILE A 107 -13.56 19.94 -3.10
N VAL A 108 -13.65 19.04 -2.12
CA VAL A 108 -14.88 18.31 -1.82
C VAL A 108 -15.46 18.75 -0.47
N PRO A 109 -16.79 18.82 -0.33
CA PRO A 109 -17.46 19.27 0.89
C PRO A 109 -17.59 18.16 1.94
N CYS A 110 -16.76 17.11 1.89
CA CYS A 110 -16.88 15.90 2.71
C CYS A 110 -15.61 15.63 3.53
N GLN A 111 -15.66 14.60 4.38
CA GLN A 111 -14.51 14.22 5.20
C GLN A 111 -13.41 13.61 4.33
N ALA A 112 -12.14 13.92 4.61
CA ALA A 112 -11.01 13.46 3.81
C ALA A 112 -9.99 12.66 4.62
N ALA A 113 -9.57 11.52 4.07
CA ALA A 113 -8.50 10.70 4.61
C ALA A 113 -7.57 10.21 3.49
N ARG A 114 -6.37 9.81 3.89
CA ARG A 114 -5.41 9.11 3.04
C ARG A 114 -5.08 7.77 3.68
N VAL A 115 -5.13 6.73 2.85
CA VAL A 115 -4.71 5.37 3.20
C VAL A 115 -3.64 4.97 2.21
N ILE A 116 -2.37 4.87 2.59
CA ILE A 116 -1.33 4.35 1.68
C ILE A 116 -1.21 2.84 1.93
N PRO A 117 -1.75 1.99 1.04
CA PRO A 117 -1.73 0.54 1.20
C PRO A 117 -0.41 -0.06 0.70
N SER A 118 -0.29 -1.37 0.87
CA SER A 118 0.80 -2.18 0.33
C SER A 118 0.27 -3.41 -0.40
N ILE A 119 1.07 -3.93 -1.33
CA ILE A 119 0.82 -5.23 -1.97
C ILE A 119 0.68 -6.35 -0.94
N THR A 120 1.31 -6.22 0.23
CA THR A 120 1.21 -7.18 1.34
C THR A 120 -0.19 -7.28 1.93
N ASN A 121 -1.05 -6.27 1.74
CA ASN A 121 -2.45 -6.34 2.15
C ASN A 121 -3.21 -7.48 1.45
N ARG A 122 -2.73 -7.95 0.28
CA ARG A 122 -3.27 -9.14 -0.39
C ARG A 122 -3.11 -10.42 0.42
N ALA A 123 -2.10 -10.47 1.28
CA ALA A 123 -1.84 -11.53 2.25
C ALA A 123 -2.48 -11.24 3.62
N LEU A 124 -3.38 -10.25 3.70
CA LEU A 124 -4.03 -9.77 4.93
C LEU A 124 -3.02 -9.38 6.02
N SER A 125 -1.87 -8.86 5.59
CA SER A 125 -0.75 -8.51 6.46
C SER A 125 -0.06 -7.23 6.02
N GLY A 126 1.00 -6.87 6.74
CA GLY A 126 1.74 -5.63 6.53
C GLY A 126 1.06 -4.43 7.19
N VAL A 127 1.42 -3.25 6.73
CA VAL A 127 0.96 -1.97 7.31
C VAL A 127 0.14 -1.21 6.29
N SER A 128 -0.89 -0.49 6.75
CA SER A 128 -1.54 0.56 5.97
C SER A 128 -1.31 1.89 6.67
N LEU A 129 -0.72 2.86 5.96
CA LEU A 129 -0.42 4.15 6.55
C LEU A 129 -1.65 5.06 6.46
N LEU A 130 -2.03 5.69 7.58
CA LEU A 130 -3.20 6.54 7.67
C LEU A 130 -2.80 7.99 7.89
N THR A 131 -3.48 8.90 7.22
CA THR A 131 -3.47 10.33 7.53
C THR A 131 -4.91 10.83 7.45
N PHE A 132 -5.36 11.59 8.45
CA PHE A 132 -6.73 12.11 8.52
C PHE A 132 -6.70 13.62 8.40
N GLY A 133 -7.60 14.18 7.58
CA GLY A 133 -7.79 15.62 7.50
C GLY A 133 -8.47 16.19 8.76
N GLU A 134 -8.51 17.50 8.87
CA GLU A 134 -9.19 18.21 9.97
C GLU A 134 -10.71 17.97 9.93
N SER A 135 -11.27 17.74 8.76
CA SER A 135 -12.67 17.38 8.54
C SER A 135 -13.07 16.03 9.14
N CYS A 136 -12.12 15.12 9.38
CA CYS A 136 -12.41 13.77 9.87
C CYS A 136 -12.77 13.75 11.35
N LYS A 137 -14.05 13.48 11.63
CA LYS A 137 -14.58 13.25 12.98
C LYS A 137 -13.94 12.00 13.63
N PRO A 138 -13.89 11.92 14.97
CA PRO A 138 -13.35 10.75 15.68
C PRO A 138 -13.94 9.41 15.21
N GLU A 139 -15.26 9.37 14.96
CA GLU A 139 -15.96 8.16 14.51
C GLU A 139 -15.53 7.75 13.09
N THR A 140 -15.19 8.71 12.24
CA THR A 140 -14.67 8.46 10.89
C THR A 140 -13.26 7.87 10.95
N ARG A 141 -12.41 8.41 11.83
CA ARG A 141 -11.05 7.89 12.05
C ARG A 141 -11.09 6.45 12.55
N GLU A 142 -11.96 6.17 13.51
CA GLU A 142 -12.17 4.81 14.03
C GLU A 142 -12.69 3.86 12.95
N LYS A 143 -13.73 4.26 12.19
CA LYS A 143 -14.28 3.46 11.07
C LYS A 143 -13.22 3.07 10.03
N ILE A 144 -12.39 4.02 9.58
CA ILE A 144 -11.33 3.72 8.62
C ILE A 144 -10.26 2.82 9.25
N THR A 145 -9.85 3.13 10.49
CA THR A 145 -8.84 2.35 11.20
C THR A 145 -9.29 0.90 11.34
N ASP A 146 -10.53 0.66 11.76
CA ASP A 146 -11.10 -0.68 11.93
C ASP A 146 -11.30 -1.42 10.61
N LEU A 147 -11.63 -0.71 9.53
CA LEU A 147 -11.64 -1.29 8.19
C LEU A 147 -10.26 -1.81 7.81
N MET A 148 -9.22 -0.99 8.00
CA MET A 148 -7.85 -1.33 7.62
C MET A 148 -7.22 -2.40 8.53
N LYS A 149 -7.64 -2.50 9.81
CA LYS A 149 -7.27 -3.60 10.73
C LYS A 149 -7.63 -4.99 10.19
N LYS A 150 -8.61 -5.09 9.28
CA LYS A 150 -9.02 -6.38 8.71
C LYS A 150 -8.05 -6.93 7.67
N ILE A 151 -7.21 -6.07 7.09
CA ILE A 151 -6.30 -6.43 6.00
C ILE A 151 -4.83 -6.12 6.30
N SER A 152 -4.54 -5.46 7.42
CA SER A 152 -3.22 -4.95 7.78
C SER A 152 -3.18 -4.40 9.21
N ILE A 153 -2.01 -3.97 9.68
CA ILE A 153 -1.85 -3.11 10.85
C ILE A 153 -1.94 -1.64 10.39
N PRO A 154 -2.97 -0.87 10.79
CA PRO A 154 -3.00 0.55 10.49
C PRO A 154 -1.97 1.32 11.34
N LEU A 155 -1.27 2.26 10.72
CA LEU A 155 -0.34 3.16 11.39
C LEU A 155 -0.65 4.60 10.97
N GLU A 156 -1.12 5.41 11.91
CA GLU A 156 -1.30 6.86 11.68
C GLU A 156 0.07 7.54 11.62
N ILE A 157 0.26 8.37 10.59
CA ILE A 157 1.50 9.09 10.34
C ILE A 157 1.24 10.56 10.03
N GLU A 158 2.22 11.39 10.40
CA GLU A 158 2.27 12.79 10.01
C GLU A 158 2.81 12.95 8.57
N ASN A 159 2.43 14.05 7.93
CA ASN A 159 2.84 14.35 6.55
C ASN A 159 4.38 14.34 6.36
N GLY A 160 5.15 14.76 7.38
CA GLY A 160 6.61 14.87 7.33
C GLY A 160 7.35 13.56 7.08
N ILE A 161 6.75 12.40 7.38
CA ILE A 161 7.36 11.07 7.18
C ILE A 161 6.69 10.25 6.08
N THR A 162 5.74 10.82 5.34
CA THR A 162 4.95 10.10 4.33
C THR A 162 5.82 9.32 3.34
N ARG A 163 6.91 9.93 2.85
CA ARG A 163 7.78 9.31 1.85
C ARG A 163 8.50 8.10 2.41
N VAL A 164 9.26 8.28 3.49
CA VAL A 164 10.04 7.20 4.10
C VAL A 164 9.13 6.07 4.57
N ALA A 165 7.97 6.39 5.15
CA ALA A 165 6.99 5.39 5.54
C ALA A 165 6.45 4.61 4.32
N SER A 166 6.13 5.31 3.22
CA SER A 166 5.68 4.67 1.98
C SER A 166 6.76 3.80 1.34
N ASP A 167 8.03 4.21 1.44
CA ASP A 167 9.16 3.42 0.94
C ASP A 167 9.33 2.12 1.72
N ILE A 168 9.13 2.15 3.04
CA ILE A 168 9.19 0.96 3.88
C ILE A 168 7.99 0.05 3.62
N VAL A 169 6.78 0.61 3.62
CA VAL A 169 5.52 -0.17 3.64
C VAL A 169 5.10 -0.60 2.24
N SER A 170 5.09 0.33 1.29
CA SER A 170 4.51 0.12 -0.04
C SER A 170 5.57 -0.31 -1.06
N CYS A 171 6.71 0.39 -1.13
CA CYS A 171 7.81 0.05 -2.04
C CYS A 171 8.68 -1.10 -1.51
N GLY A 172 8.78 -1.23 -0.18
CA GLY A 172 9.66 -2.18 0.51
C GLY A 172 9.56 -3.62 0.00
N PRO A 173 8.36 -4.19 -0.22
CA PRO A 173 8.22 -5.52 -0.80
C PRO A 173 8.94 -5.68 -2.14
N ALA A 174 8.95 -4.66 -3.00
CA ALA A 174 9.68 -4.69 -4.26
C ALA A 174 11.20 -4.66 -4.02
N PHE A 175 11.67 -3.78 -3.14
CA PHE A 175 13.10 -3.69 -2.80
C PHE A 175 13.63 -4.99 -2.21
N ILE A 176 12.91 -5.59 -1.26
CA ILE A 176 13.29 -6.87 -0.67
C ILE A 176 13.21 -7.99 -1.71
N SER A 177 12.17 -8.01 -2.56
CA SER A 177 12.07 -9.03 -3.62
C SER A 177 13.25 -8.99 -4.59
N TYR A 178 13.75 -7.79 -4.91
CA TYR A 178 14.93 -7.60 -5.75
C TYR A 178 16.19 -8.14 -5.05
N LEU A 179 16.42 -7.80 -3.77
CA LEU A 179 17.57 -8.33 -3.04
C LEU A 179 17.56 -9.85 -2.95
N ILE A 180 16.39 -10.46 -2.82
CA ILE A 180 16.23 -11.92 -2.79
C ILE A 180 16.45 -12.52 -4.17
N GLN A 181 16.01 -11.85 -5.23
CA GLN A 181 16.31 -12.25 -6.60
C GLN A 181 17.83 -12.28 -6.86
N GLU A 182 18.55 -11.23 -6.46
CA GLU A 182 20.01 -11.18 -6.59
C GLU A 182 20.70 -12.23 -5.72
N PHE A 183 20.21 -12.49 -4.51
CA PHE A 183 20.71 -13.55 -3.64
C PHE A 183 20.58 -14.95 -4.28
N ILE A 184 19.43 -15.25 -4.89
CA ILE A 184 19.20 -16.50 -5.62
C ILE A 184 20.12 -16.58 -6.83
N GLN A 185 20.24 -15.50 -7.60
CA GLN A 185 21.06 -15.48 -8.82
C GLN A 185 22.54 -15.77 -8.49
N ALA A 186 23.09 -15.09 -7.48
CA ALA A 186 24.46 -15.33 -7.02
C ALA A 186 24.68 -16.77 -6.54
N ALA A 187 23.71 -17.35 -5.81
CA ALA A 187 23.82 -18.74 -5.36
C ALA A 187 23.90 -19.73 -6.53
N VAL A 188 23.12 -19.51 -7.59
CA VAL A 188 23.14 -20.34 -8.81
C VAL A 188 24.43 -20.16 -9.60
N GLU A 189 24.99 -18.94 -9.65
CA GLU A 189 26.23 -18.65 -10.38
C GLU A 189 27.48 -19.21 -9.69
N GLU A 190 27.53 -19.12 -8.36
CA GLU A 190 28.72 -19.49 -7.58
C GLU A 190 28.74 -20.97 -7.15
N THR A 191 27.62 -21.69 -7.31
CA THR A 191 27.48 -23.06 -6.81
C THR A 191 26.74 -23.98 -7.78
N SER A 192 26.57 -25.25 -7.42
CA SER A 192 25.83 -26.23 -8.22
C SER A 192 24.33 -26.31 -7.90
N VAL A 193 23.78 -25.37 -7.12
CA VAL A 193 22.36 -25.38 -6.77
C VAL A 193 21.49 -25.08 -8.00
N SER A 194 20.37 -25.80 -8.14
CA SER A 194 19.40 -25.48 -9.19
C SER A 194 18.68 -24.16 -8.88
N LYS A 195 18.22 -23.47 -9.92
CA LYS A 195 17.45 -22.23 -9.75
C LYS A 195 16.13 -22.51 -9.01
N GLU A 196 15.50 -23.64 -9.31
CA GLU A 196 14.26 -24.08 -8.70
C GLU A 196 14.43 -24.31 -7.19
N ASP A 197 15.49 -25.00 -6.78
CA ASP A 197 15.78 -25.25 -5.37
C ASP A 197 16.17 -23.96 -4.64
N ALA A 198 16.95 -23.08 -5.27
CA ALA A 198 17.33 -21.79 -4.70
C ALA A 198 16.10 -20.89 -4.45
N ILE A 199 15.14 -20.87 -5.38
CA ILE A 199 13.85 -20.19 -5.22
C ILE A 199 13.05 -20.80 -4.06
N LEU A 200 12.94 -22.14 -4.02
CA LEU A 200 12.20 -22.83 -2.98
C LEU A 200 12.77 -22.54 -1.59
N MET A 201 14.07 -22.73 -1.40
CA MET A 201 14.77 -22.49 -0.13
C MET A 201 14.63 -21.04 0.33
N SER A 202 14.84 -20.08 -0.58
CA SER A 202 14.77 -18.65 -0.25
C SER A 202 13.36 -18.21 0.13
N LYS A 203 12.33 -18.70 -0.60
CA LYS A 203 10.92 -18.41 -0.31
C LYS A 203 10.51 -18.97 1.06
N GLU A 204 10.79 -20.24 1.35
CA GLU A 204 10.43 -20.85 2.63
C GLU A 204 11.21 -20.21 3.81
N MET A 205 12.48 -19.86 3.59
CA MET A 205 13.27 -19.12 4.58
C MET A 205 12.65 -17.76 4.92
N LEU A 206 12.22 -16.98 3.92
CA LEU A 206 11.57 -15.69 4.14
C LEU A 206 10.24 -15.80 4.88
N VAL A 207 9.42 -16.80 4.54
CA VAL A 207 8.18 -17.09 5.26
C VAL A 207 8.48 -17.42 6.73
N GLY A 208 9.48 -18.28 6.98
CA GLY A 208 9.93 -18.61 8.33
C GLY A 208 10.45 -17.40 9.11
N LEU A 209 11.28 -16.56 8.47
CA LEU A 209 11.78 -15.32 9.05
C LEU A 209 10.65 -14.36 9.40
N GLY A 210 9.69 -14.15 8.50
CA GLY A 210 8.51 -13.32 8.76
C GLY A 210 7.73 -13.78 9.99
N ARG A 211 7.49 -15.09 10.11
CA ARG A 211 6.82 -15.68 11.29
C ARG A 211 7.63 -15.51 12.58
N LEU A 212 8.96 -15.63 12.52
CA LEU A 212 9.82 -15.38 13.69
C LEU A 212 9.76 -13.92 14.13
N LEU A 213 9.76 -12.98 13.19
CA LEU A 213 9.61 -11.55 13.50
C LEU A 213 8.22 -11.24 14.08
N GLU A 214 7.17 -11.82 13.50
CA GLU A 214 5.79 -11.70 14.00
C GLU A 214 5.64 -12.24 15.43
N SER A 215 6.33 -13.33 15.77
CA SER A 215 6.31 -13.90 17.11
C SER A 215 7.07 -13.09 18.17
N GLU A 216 7.82 -12.05 17.75
CA GLU A 216 8.68 -11.21 18.59
C GLU A 216 9.70 -11.99 19.46
N LEU A 217 9.98 -13.25 19.13
CA LEU A 217 10.94 -14.09 19.85
C LEU A 217 12.37 -13.52 19.79
N TYR A 218 12.69 -12.79 18.73
CA TYR A 218 14.00 -12.17 18.51
C TYR A 218 13.84 -10.76 17.92
N THR A 219 14.74 -9.85 18.30
CA THR A 219 15.00 -8.64 17.52
C THR A 219 15.95 -8.98 16.37
N LEU A 220 16.04 -8.12 15.35
CA LEU A 220 16.97 -8.35 14.22
C LEU A 220 18.42 -8.57 14.70
N PRO A 221 18.98 -7.76 15.63
CA PRO A 221 20.32 -8.01 16.14
C PRO A 221 20.46 -9.31 16.96
N THR A 222 19.43 -9.69 17.74
CA THR A 222 19.53 -10.93 18.53
C THR A 222 19.41 -12.17 17.65
N LEU A 223 18.59 -12.12 16.59
CA LEU A 223 18.51 -13.19 15.59
C LEU A 223 19.85 -13.36 14.87
N GLN A 224 20.47 -12.26 14.41
CA GLN A 224 21.80 -12.29 13.78
C GLN A 224 22.85 -12.93 14.71
N LYS A 225 22.89 -12.51 15.98
CA LYS A 225 23.79 -13.09 16.99
C LYS A 225 23.51 -14.57 17.24
N LYS A 226 22.24 -15.00 17.19
CA LYS A 226 21.86 -16.41 17.42
C LYS A 226 22.32 -17.34 16.30
N VAL A 227 22.30 -16.86 15.05
CA VAL A 227 22.73 -17.63 13.87
C VAL A 227 24.25 -17.52 13.61
N CYS A 228 24.87 -16.41 14.04
CA CYS A 228 26.31 -16.19 13.89
C CYS A 228 27.11 -16.84 15.04
N VAL A 229 27.56 -18.07 14.82
CA VAL A 229 28.49 -18.75 15.74
C VAL A 229 29.93 -18.28 15.54
N LYS A 230 30.73 -18.27 16.62
CA LYS A 230 32.14 -17.85 16.57
C LYS A 230 32.94 -18.74 15.60
N GLY A 231 33.54 -18.13 14.58
CA GLY A 231 34.28 -18.85 13.52
C GLY A 231 33.40 -19.54 12.47
N GLY A 232 32.08 -19.31 12.48
CA GLY A 232 31.16 -19.89 11.51
C GLY A 232 31.01 -19.07 10.22
N VAL A 233 30.49 -19.72 9.18
CA VAL A 233 30.32 -19.15 7.83
C VAL A 233 29.39 -17.93 7.77
N THR A 234 28.40 -17.84 8.68
CA THR A 234 27.48 -16.69 8.76
C THR A 234 28.22 -15.37 8.94
N GLY A 235 29.30 -15.36 9.73
CA GLY A 235 30.08 -14.15 9.98
C GLY A 235 30.80 -13.65 8.74
N GLU A 236 31.33 -14.54 7.90
CA GLU A 236 31.95 -14.16 6.63
C GLU A 236 30.92 -13.61 5.64
N GLY A 237 29.71 -14.19 5.61
CA GLY A 237 28.60 -13.64 4.82
C GLY A 237 28.19 -12.23 5.26
N ILE A 238 28.07 -11.97 6.56
CA ILE A 238 27.72 -10.63 7.07
C ILE A 238 28.79 -9.60 6.71
N LYS A 239 30.09 -9.92 6.85
CA LYS A 239 31.19 -9.01 6.46
C LYS A 239 31.11 -8.61 4.98
N ALA A 240 30.81 -9.57 4.09
CA ALA A 240 30.63 -9.28 2.67
C ALA A 240 29.46 -8.30 2.44
N LEU A 241 28.32 -8.51 3.11
CA LEU A 241 27.16 -7.62 3.01
C LEU A 241 27.45 -6.22 3.57
N GLU A 242 28.16 -6.11 4.70
CA GLU A 242 28.49 -4.81 5.31
C GLU A 242 29.25 -3.89 4.35
N SER A 243 30.11 -4.46 3.50
CA SER A 243 30.88 -3.70 2.52
C SER A 243 30.03 -3.07 1.39
N GLY A 244 28.85 -3.62 1.09
CA GLY A 244 28.00 -3.18 -0.01
C GLY A 244 26.68 -2.51 0.40
N VAL A 245 26.12 -2.87 1.56
CA VAL A 245 24.73 -2.55 1.90
C VAL A 245 24.54 -1.18 2.55
N GLN A 246 25.54 -0.68 3.31
CA GLN A 246 25.36 0.53 4.13
C GLN A 246 25.02 1.78 3.30
N ASP A 247 25.73 2.00 2.19
CA ASP A 247 25.48 3.16 1.33
C ASP A 247 24.31 2.93 0.37
N MET A 248 24.06 1.68 -0.03
CA MET A 248 22.95 1.31 -0.93
C MET A 248 21.60 1.81 -0.40
N PHE A 249 21.26 1.52 0.87
CA PHE A 249 19.98 1.97 1.42
C PHE A 249 19.88 3.48 1.59
N ARG A 250 20.99 4.16 1.94
CA ARG A 250 21.02 5.63 2.00
C ARG A 250 20.76 6.23 0.63
N GLN A 251 21.36 5.69 -0.41
CA GLN A 251 21.15 6.14 -1.79
C GLN A 251 19.72 5.86 -2.26
N MET A 252 19.18 4.66 -1.94
CA MET A 252 17.80 4.30 -2.23
C MET A 252 16.82 5.34 -1.66
N PHE A 253 16.91 5.65 -0.36
CA PHE A 253 16.03 6.65 0.24
C PHE A 253 16.24 8.06 -0.33
N ARG A 254 17.48 8.47 -0.65
CA ARG A 254 17.71 9.77 -1.31
C ARG A 254 17.01 9.84 -2.66
N ASN A 255 17.14 8.80 -3.49
CA ASN A 255 16.54 8.75 -4.82
C ASN A 255 15.01 8.74 -4.78
N THR A 256 14.41 7.98 -3.85
CA THR A 256 12.95 7.96 -3.69
C THR A 256 12.40 9.29 -3.18
N HIS A 257 13.13 9.99 -2.30
CA HIS A 257 12.77 11.33 -1.84
C HIS A 257 12.82 12.36 -2.96
N LEU A 258 13.91 12.38 -3.74
CA LEU A 258 14.01 13.26 -4.91
C LEU A 258 12.84 13.04 -5.87
N LYS A 259 12.52 11.78 -6.18
CA LYS A 259 11.39 11.48 -7.06
C LYS A 259 10.05 11.93 -6.48
N TYR A 260 9.87 11.78 -5.18
CA TYR A 260 8.64 12.20 -4.50
C TYR A 260 8.48 13.71 -4.43
N GLU A 261 9.56 14.47 -4.31
CA GLU A 261 9.52 15.94 -4.41
C GLU A 261 9.01 16.38 -5.78
N GLU A 262 9.45 15.72 -6.87
CA GLU A 262 8.90 15.96 -8.21
C GLU A 262 7.39 15.66 -8.27
N ASP A 263 6.97 14.54 -7.69
CA ASP A 263 5.57 14.11 -7.70
C ASP A 263 4.68 15.07 -6.90
N ILE A 264 5.13 15.50 -5.70
CA ILE A 264 4.45 16.54 -4.92
C ILE A 264 4.38 17.84 -5.73
N ALA A 265 5.48 18.26 -6.36
CA ALA A 265 5.51 19.49 -7.14
C ALA A 265 4.52 19.44 -8.32
N ALA A 266 4.44 18.29 -9.01
CA ALA A 266 3.50 18.06 -10.09
C ALA A 266 2.04 18.07 -9.60
N VAL A 267 1.76 17.41 -8.47
CA VAL A 267 0.42 17.42 -7.83
C VAL A 267 0.07 18.83 -7.38
N LYS A 268 0.97 19.54 -6.69
CA LYS A 268 0.72 20.89 -6.16
C LYS A 268 0.28 21.88 -7.23
N LYS A 269 0.87 21.81 -8.44
CA LYS A 269 0.46 22.62 -9.60
C LYS A 269 -1.01 22.42 -9.99
N GLN A 270 -1.62 21.29 -9.64
CA GLN A 270 -3.03 21.05 -9.91
C GLN A 270 -3.96 21.78 -8.95
N PHE A 271 -3.53 21.99 -7.70
CA PHE A 271 -4.33 22.59 -6.61
C PHE A 271 -4.06 24.10 -6.42
N GLN A 272 -3.05 24.65 -7.09
CA GLN A 272 -2.82 26.08 -7.15
C GLN A 272 -3.74 26.69 -8.22
N VAL A 273 -4.91 27.17 -7.78
CA VAL A 273 -5.78 28.08 -8.53
C VAL A 273 -5.40 29.51 -8.19
#